data_AF-A0A937VDB3-F1
#
_entry.id   AF-A0A937VDB3-F1
#
_cell.length_a   1.000
_cell.length_b   1.000
_cell.length_c   1.000
_cell.angle_alpha   90.00
_cell.angle_beta   90.00
_cell.angle_gamma   90.00
#
_symmetry.space_group_name_H-M   'P 1'
#
loop_
_entity.id
_entity.type
_entity.pdbx_description
1 polymer ?
#
loop_
_entity_poly.entity_id
_entity_poly.type
_entity_poly.pdbx_seq_one_letter_code
_entity_poly.pdbx_strand_id
1 'polypeptide(L)'
;MNPEQFQRPPNIYGEVPFWSWNDRLDPQELARQVALMAQGGWGGFFMHARVGLRTPYLGEEWLECVRASVAAARAHGLYAWLYDEDKWPSGFAGGLSVAAHPHYRTQCLFCKVDNRPALLAERIATFTAREVEGELVDITPWPSSQPNPPAPFPPREGGDLTP
;
A
#
# COMPACT_ATOMS: atom_id res chain seq x y z
N MET A 1 37.56 13.16 13.41
CA MET A 1 37.20 11.95 12.64
C MET A 1 38.15 10.84 13.07
N ASN A 2 37.63 9.71 13.58
CA ASN A 2 38.46 8.59 14.03
C ASN A 2 38.94 7.77 12.81
N PRO A 3 40.25 7.67 12.52
CA PRO A 3 40.77 6.93 11.36
C PRO A 3 40.39 5.45 11.33
N GLU A 4 40.28 4.82 12.50
CA GLU A 4 39.92 3.40 12.63
C GLU A 4 38.45 3.17 12.24
N GLN A 5 37.55 4.05 12.70
CA GLN A 5 36.14 4.04 12.27
C GLN A 5 35.96 4.37 10.79
N PHE A 6 36.88 5.13 10.18
CA PHE A 6 36.81 5.39 8.75
C PHE A 6 37.20 4.16 7.92
N GLN A 7 38.21 3.40 8.36
CA GLN A 7 38.62 2.15 7.69
C GLN A 7 37.60 1.03 7.92
N ARG A 8 36.92 1.02 9.06
CA ARG A 8 35.89 0.05 9.43
C ARG A 8 34.67 0.78 10.02
N PRO A 9 33.81 1.34 9.16
CA PRO A 9 32.63 2.06 9.62
C PRO A 9 31.69 1.10 10.37
N PRO A 10 31.12 1.52 11.52
CA PRO A 10 30.05 0.77 12.17
C PRO A 10 28.84 0.58 11.24
N ASN A 11 28.10 -0.51 11.42
CA ASN A 11 26.97 -0.89 10.56
C ASN A 11 25.85 0.16 10.44
N ILE A 12 25.75 1.12 11.37
CA ILE A 12 24.83 2.27 11.25
C ILE A 12 25.09 3.15 10.03
N TYR A 13 26.28 3.05 9.43
CA TYR A 13 26.66 3.77 8.21
C TYR A 13 26.67 2.87 6.96
N GLY A 14 26.40 1.58 7.09
CA GLY A 14 26.35 0.63 5.97
C GLY A 14 25.05 0.73 5.19
N GLU A 15 25.03 0.23 3.95
CA GLU A 15 23.81 0.22 3.15
C GLU A 15 22.68 -0.61 3.78
N VAL A 16 21.45 -0.16 3.54
CA VAL A 16 20.23 -0.81 3.97
C VAL A 16 19.25 -0.87 2.78
N PRO A 17 19.43 -1.81 1.84
CA PRO A 17 18.58 -1.90 0.67
C PRO A 17 17.24 -2.59 0.96
N PHE A 18 16.28 -2.42 0.04
CA PHE A 18 15.07 -3.22 -0.01
C PHE A 18 15.38 -4.63 -0.52
N TRP A 19 15.16 -5.62 0.34
CA TRP A 19 15.31 -7.02 0.01
C TRP A 19 13.96 -7.57 -0.44
N SER A 20 13.89 -7.90 -1.74
CA SER A 20 12.66 -8.35 -2.38
C SER A 20 12.32 -9.79 -1.98
N TRP A 21 11.24 -9.95 -1.25
CA TRP A 21 10.57 -11.22 -1.00
C TRP A 21 9.53 -11.44 -2.09
N ASN A 22 9.89 -12.22 -3.11
CA ASN A 22 9.16 -12.34 -4.37
C ASN A 22 9.04 -13.79 -4.89
N ASP A 23 9.15 -14.77 -4.01
CA ASP A 23 8.90 -16.18 -4.32
C ASP A 23 8.28 -16.87 -3.08
N ARG A 24 8.27 -18.19 -3.02
CA ARG A 24 8.05 -18.92 -1.78
C ARG A 24 9.24 -18.71 -0.85
N LEU A 25 8.95 -18.26 0.36
CA LEU A 25 9.96 -17.99 1.37
C LEU A 25 10.34 -19.28 2.11
N ASP A 26 11.62 -19.39 2.47
CA ASP A 26 12.15 -20.47 3.28
C ASP A 26 13.05 -19.89 4.38
N PRO A 27 12.77 -20.14 5.67
CA PRO A 27 13.54 -19.56 6.77
C PRO A 27 15.05 -19.81 6.73
N GLN A 28 15.48 -20.98 6.23
CA GLN A 28 16.91 -21.33 6.18
C GLN A 28 17.61 -20.58 5.06
N GLU A 29 16.99 -20.50 3.88
CA GLU A 29 17.48 -19.73 2.75
C GLU A 29 17.55 -18.23 3.08
N LEU A 30 16.51 -17.70 3.74
CA LEU A 30 16.49 -16.31 4.21
C LEU A 30 17.64 -16.04 5.19
N ALA A 31 17.90 -16.93 6.15
CA ALA A 31 19.03 -16.80 7.06
C ALA A 31 20.39 -16.86 6.33
N ARG A 32 20.53 -17.73 5.32
CA ARG A 32 21.72 -17.81 4.47
C ARG A 32 21.95 -16.51 3.70
N GLN A 33 20.89 -15.91 3.14
CA GLN A 33 20.98 -14.62 2.45
C GLN A 33 21.40 -13.50 3.40
N VAL A 34 20.86 -13.45 4.61
CA VAL A 34 21.27 -12.48 5.64
C VAL A 34 22.75 -12.60 6.01
N ALA A 35 23.27 -13.83 6.11
CA ALA A 35 24.70 -14.06 6.31
C ALA A 35 25.56 -13.54 5.14
N LEU A 36 25.08 -13.70 3.90
CA LEU A 36 25.75 -13.14 2.72
C LEU A 36 25.72 -11.61 2.69
N MET A 37 24.63 -10.98 3.12
CA MET A 37 24.54 -9.52 3.24
C MET A 37 25.58 -8.99 4.25
N ALA A 38 25.73 -9.68 5.39
CA ALA A 38 26.76 -9.34 6.37
C ALA A 38 28.18 -9.50 5.81
N GLN A 39 28.45 -10.59 5.08
CA GLN A 39 29.73 -10.79 4.40
C GLN A 39 30.00 -9.71 3.33
N GLY A 40 28.95 -9.21 2.70
CA GLY A 40 28.99 -8.11 1.74
C GLY A 40 29.22 -6.73 2.36
N GLY A 41 29.23 -6.60 3.69
CA GLY A 41 29.45 -5.34 4.40
C GLY A 41 28.20 -4.48 4.59
N TRP A 42 27.00 -5.05 4.43
CA TRP A 42 25.76 -4.29 4.57
C TRP A 42 25.54 -3.86 6.02
N GLY A 43 24.85 -2.73 6.22
CA GLY A 43 24.40 -2.29 7.55
C GLY A 43 23.11 -2.99 7.98
N GLY A 44 22.28 -3.38 7.02
CA GLY A 44 21.02 -4.05 7.27
C GLY A 44 20.16 -4.23 6.02
N PHE A 45 18.86 -4.42 6.19
CA PHE A 45 17.92 -4.61 5.08
C PHE A 45 16.47 -4.30 5.46
N PHE A 46 15.65 -3.94 4.46
CA PHE A 46 14.19 -3.91 4.57
C PHE A 46 13.60 -5.19 3.96
N MET A 47 12.95 -6.03 4.78
CA MET A 47 12.14 -7.16 4.30
C MET A 47 10.93 -6.59 3.56
N HIS A 48 10.86 -6.80 2.23
CA HIS A 48 9.87 -6.15 1.37
C HIS A 48 9.12 -7.17 0.53
N ALA A 49 7.81 -7.33 0.79
CA ALA A 49 6.93 -8.12 -0.06
C ALA A 49 6.84 -7.51 -1.47
N ARG A 50 7.05 -8.33 -2.50
CA ARG A 50 7.11 -7.90 -3.90
C ARG A 50 6.32 -8.81 -4.83
N VAL A 51 6.09 -8.32 -6.05
CA VAL A 51 5.42 -9.07 -7.11
C VAL A 51 6.12 -10.41 -7.31
N GLY A 52 5.36 -11.50 -7.22
CA GLY A 52 5.87 -12.88 -7.29
C GLY A 52 5.83 -13.63 -5.95
N LEU A 53 5.63 -12.93 -4.82
CA LEU A 53 5.51 -13.55 -3.50
C LEU A 53 4.44 -14.64 -3.49
N ARG A 54 4.84 -15.87 -3.14
CA ARG A 54 3.94 -17.04 -3.04
C ARG A 54 3.52 -17.34 -1.61
N THR A 55 4.36 -17.02 -0.65
CA THR A 55 4.05 -17.15 0.78
C THR A 55 3.01 -16.09 1.17
N PRO A 56 1.87 -16.47 1.78
CA PRO A 56 0.81 -15.51 2.14
C PRO A 56 1.33 -14.36 3.01
N TYR A 57 1.14 -13.12 2.55
CA TYR A 57 1.55 -11.92 3.28
C TYR A 57 0.85 -11.82 4.65
N LEU A 58 1.62 -11.49 5.70
CA LEU A 58 1.19 -11.51 7.12
C LEU A 58 0.67 -12.86 7.64
N GLY A 59 0.78 -13.95 6.86
CA GLY A 59 0.45 -15.30 7.30
C GLY A 59 1.47 -15.85 8.29
N GLU A 60 1.18 -17.04 8.84
CA GLU A 60 2.05 -17.72 9.80
C GLU A 60 3.45 -18.02 9.23
N GLU A 61 3.53 -18.62 8.05
CA GLU A 61 4.80 -18.92 7.33
C GLU A 61 5.61 -17.64 7.05
N TRP A 62 4.93 -16.53 6.73
CA TRP A 62 5.59 -15.23 6.54
C TRP A 62 6.16 -14.69 7.85
N LEU A 63 5.42 -14.77 8.96
CA LEU A 63 5.90 -14.34 10.27
C LEU A 63 7.06 -15.21 10.78
N GLU A 64 7.08 -16.50 10.45
CA GLU A 64 8.23 -17.37 10.70
C GLU A 64 9.47 -16.92 9.95
N CYS A 65 9.31 -16.59 8.67
CA CYS A 65 10.37 -16.02 7.85
C CYS A 65 10.91 -14.71 8.43
N VAL A 66 10.04 -13.81 8.88
CA VAL A 66 10.44 -12.55 9.56
C VAL A 66 11.25 -12.86 10.82
N ARG A 67 10.79 -13.79 11.67
CA ARG A 67 11.53 -14.19 12.88
C ARG A 67 12.92 -14.73 12.55
N ALA A 68 13.02 -15.58 11.52
CA ALA A 68 14.30 -16.15 11.09
C ALA A 68 15.27 -15.07 10.57
N SER A 69 14.79 -14.14 9.75
CA SER A 69 15.60 -13.02 9.26
C SER A 69 16.08 -12.09 10.37
N VAL A 70 15.21 -11.79 11.35
CA VAL A 70 15.58 -10.96 12.52
C VAL A 70 16.61 -11.67 13.40
N ALA A 71 16.45 -12.98 13.64
CA ALA A 71 17.43 -13.77 14.39
C ALA A 71 18.79 -13.82 13.68
N ALA A 72 18.81 -14.04 12.36
CA ALA A 72 20.04 -14.03 11.57
C ALA A 72 20.70 -12.65 11.57
N ALA A 73 19.93 -11.56 11.43
CA ALA A 73 20.45 -10.20 11.47
C ALA A 73 21.14 -9.91 12.80
N ARG A 74 20.49 -10.28 13.92
CA ARG A 74 21.07 -10.17 15.26
C ARG A 74 22.39 -10.93 15.38
N ALA A 75 22.47 -12.15 14.87
CA ALA A 75 23.68 -12.96 14.93
C ALA A 75 24.87 -12.34 14.15
N HIS A 76 24.57 -11.57 13.10
CA HIS A 76 25.58 -10.91 12.27
C HIS A 76 25.76 -9.41 12.57
N GLY A 77 25.08 -8.87 13.58
CA GLY A 77 25.14 -7.44 13.92
C GLY A 77 24.48 -6.52 12.89
N LEU A 78 23.59 -7.05 12.05
CA LEU A 78 22.83 -6.29 11.05
C LEU A 78 21.54 -5.71 11.65
N TYR A 79 21.08 -4.61 11.09
CA TYR A 79 19.74 -4.10 11.34
C TYR A 79 18.71 -4.73 10.39
N ALA A 80 17.53 -5.05 10.93
CA ALA A 80 16.43 -5.61 10.16
C ALA A 80 15.20 -4.72 10.30
N TRP A 81 14.64 -4.30 9.16
CA TRP A 81 13.42 -3.52 9.10
C TRP A 81 12.34 -4.28 8.34
N LEU A 82 11.10 -4.06 8.75
CA LEU A 82 9.93 -4.61 8.08
C LEU A 82 9.26 -3.50 7.28
N TYR A 83 9.00 -3.75 6.00
CA TYR A 83 8.10 -2.90 5.22
C TYR A 83 6.65 -3.37 5.44
N ASP A 84 5.81 -2.50 6.00
CA ASP A 84 4.47 -2.80 6.48
C ASP A 84 3.39 -2.85 5.37
N GLU A 85 3.81 -3.16 4.14
CA GLU A 85 2.92 -3.19 2.98
C GLU A 85 3.22 -4.37 2.06
N ASP A 86 2.17 -4.91 1.42
CA ASP A 86 2.29 -5.85 0.31
C ASP A 86 2.49 -5.08 -0.99
N LYS A 87 3.75 -5.03 -1.46
CA LYS A 87 4.20 -4.24 -2.61
C LYS A 87 4.28 -2.74 -2.26
N TRP A 88 3.37 -1.92 -2.78
CA TRP A 88 3.32 -0.45 -2.67
C TRP A 88 2.00 0.07 -3.27
N PRO A 89 1.51 1.27 -2.92
CA PRO A 89 1.95 2.18 -1.84
C PRO A 89 1.51 1.73 -0.45
N SER A 90 2.14 2.25 0.61
CA SER A 90 1.79 1.93 2.01
C SER A 90 0.41 2.51 2.41
N GLY A 91 -0.30 1.79 3.25
CA GLY A 91 -1.48 2.25 4.00
C GLY A 91 -2.64 1.26 4.01
N PHE A 92 -2.62 0.22 3.17
CA PHE A 92 -3.73 -0.72 3.07
C PHE A 92 -3.33 -2.20 3.24
N ALA A 93 -2.04 -2.50 3.41
CA ALA A 93 -1.51 -3.83 3.72
C ALA A 93 -2.03 -4.91 2.76
N GLY A 94 -1.94 -4.68 1.45
CA GLY A 94 -2.47 -5.56 0.41
C GLY A 94 -4.00 -5.64 0.40
N GLY A 95 -4.69 -4.73 1.08
CA GLY A 95 -6.14 -4.69 1.25
C GLY A 95 -6.62 -5.22 2.59
N LEU A 96 -5.72 -5.80 3.40
CA LEU A 96 -6.07 -6.44 4.66
C LEU A 96 -6.61 -5.44 5.69
N SER A 97 -6.08 -4.22 5.75
CA SER A 97 -6.50 -3.25 6.78
C SER A 97 -7.96 -2.77 6.60
N VAL A 98 -8.47 -2.80 5.38
CA VAL A 98 -9.81 -2.32 5.00
C VAL A 98 -10.75 -3.47 4.59
N ALA A 99 -10.31 -4.72 4.71
CA ALA A 99 -11.07 -5.89 4.27
C ALA A 99 -12.39 -6.03 5.03
N ALA A 100 -12.35 -5.92 6.36
CA ALA A 100 -13.53 -6.05 7.22
C ALA A 100 -14.45 -4.80 7.19
N HIS A 101 -13.91 -3.66 6.77
CA HIS A 101 -14.58 -2.36 6.82
C HIS A 101 -14.40 -1.59 5.51
N PRO A 102 -15.19 -1.91 4.47
CA PRO A 102 -15.06 -1.27 3.15
C PRO A 102 -15.20 0.25 3.15
N HIS A 103 -15.84 0.83 4.17
CA HIS A 103 -15.99 2.27 4.34
C HIS A 103 -14.68 3.00 4.74
N TYR A 104 -13.64 2.27 5.14
CA TYR A 104 -12.29 2.83 5.37
C TYR A 104 -11.41 2.87 4.12
N ARG A 105 -11.89 2.35 2.98
CA ARG A 105 -11.17 2.44 1.71
C ARG A 105 -11.03 3.90 1.29
N THR A 106 -10.00 4.20 0.50
CA THR A 106 -9.79 5.51 -0.09
C THR A 106 -11.06 6.02 -0.76
N GLN A 107 -11.53 7.18 -0.32
CA GLN A 107 -12.65 7.90 -0.92
C GLN A 107 -12.11 9.05 -1.76
N CYS A 108 -12.77 9.32 -2.88
CA CYS A 108 -12.36 10.34 -3.83
C CYS A 108 -13.58 11.12 -4.31
N LEU A 109 -13.40 12.43 -4.43
CA LEU A 109 -14.38 13.33 -5.04
C LEU A 109 -14.01 13.53 -6.49
N PHE A 110 -14.95 13.26 -7.40
CA PHE A 110 -14.80 13.56 -8.81
C PHE A 110 -15.88 14.53 -9.27
N CYS A 111 -15.46 15.56 -10.01
CA CYS A 111 -16.38 16.41 -10.75
C CYS A 111 -16.53 15.82 -12.15
N LYS A 112 -17.77 15.50 -12.54
CA LYS A 112 -18.10 15.10 -13.90
C LYS A 112 -18.93 16.21 -14.53
N VAL A 113 -18.37 16.85 -15.56
CA VAL A 113 -19.09 17.79 -16.42
C VAL A 113 -19.83 16.98 -17.48
N ASP A 114 -21.16 17.09 -17.50
CA ASP A 114 -22.00 16.37 -18.45
C ASP A 114 -23.26 17.20 -18.73
N ASN A 115 -23.76 17.14 -19.96
CA ASN A 115 -25.05 17.73 -20.33
C ASN A 115 -26.22 16.73 -20.14
N ARG A 116 -25.91 15.53 -19.63
CA ARG A 116 -26.87 14.48 -19.27
C ARG A 116 -26.71 14.08 -17.81
N PRO A 117 -27.77 13.53 -17.18
CA PRO A 117 -27.66 12.87 -15.90
C PRO A 117 -26.55 11.81 -15.90
N ALA A 118 -25.53 12.01 -15.06
CA ALA A 118 -24.49 11.02 -14.86
C ALA A 118 -24.93 9.96 -13.84
N LEU A 119 -24.63 8.70 -14.15
CA LEU A 119 -24.77 7.58 -13.21
C LEU A 119 -23.58 7.61 -12.25
N LEU A 120 -23.82 8.05 -11.02
CA LEU A 120 -22.81 8.10 -9.95
C LEU A 120 -23.31 7.28 -8.75
N ALA A 121 -22.40 6.54 -8.11
CA ALA A 121 -22.73 5.72 -6.94
C ALA A 121 -23.22 6.58 -5.76
N GLU A 122 -22.59 7.73 -5.56
CA GLU A 122 -22.99 8.74 -4.59
C GLU A 122 -22.85 10.13 -5.23
N ARG A 123 -23.79 11.02 -4.92
CA ARG A 123 -23.81 12.39 -5.45
C ARG A 123 -23.86 13.38 -4.29
N ILE A 124 -22.79 14.14 -4.12
CA ILE A 124 -22.67 15.10 -3.01
C ILE A 124 -23.32 16.45 -3.37
N ALA A 125 -23.14 16.90 -4.62
CA ALA A 125 -23.71 18.15 -5.10
C ALA A 125 -23.99 18.08 -6.61
N THR A 126 -24.86 18.96 -7.11
CA THR A 126 -25.11 19.18 -8.54
C THR A 126 -25.15 20.66 -8.79
N PHE A 127 -24.53 21.09 -9.88
CA PHE A 127 -24.50 22.48 -10.30
C PHE A 127 -24.96 22.56 -11.76
N THR A 128 -25.66 23.63 -12.10
CA THR A 128 -25.85 24.08 -13.48
C THR A 128 -24.75 25.07 -13.83
N ALA A 129 -24.20 24.96 -15.02
CA ALA A 129 -23.21 25.89 -15.55
C ALA A 129 -23.47 26.10 -17.04
N ARG A 130 -22.98 27.21 -17.58
CA ARG A 130 -22.94 27.47 -19.01
C ARG A 130 -21.51 27.28 -19.50
N GLU A 131 -21.33 26.61 -20.62
CA GLU A 131 -20.02 26.47 -21.25
C GLU A 131 -19.83 27.57 -22.31
N VAL A 132 -18.72 28.30 -22.24
CA VAL A 132 -18.34 29.35 -23.20
C VAL A 132 -16.88 29.16 -23.55
N GLU A 133 -16.59 28.85 -24.81
CA GLU A 133 -15.21 28.66 -25.31
C GLU A 133 -14.39 27.61 -24.51
N GLY A 134 -15.08 26.58 -23.97
CA GLY A 134 -14.47 25.52 -23.16
C GLY A 134 -14.35 25.84 -21.67
N GLU A 135 -14.76 27.04 -21.25
CA GLU A 135 -14.80 27.45 -19.84
C GLU A 135 -16.21 27.36 -19.26
N LEU A 136 -16.32 26.89 -18.02
CA LEU A 136 -17.58 26.86 -17.28
C LEU A 136 -17.82 28.19 -16.58
N VAL A 137 -18.91 28.86 -16.92
CA VAL A 137 -19.35 30.14 -16.34
C VAL A 137 -20.76 30.00 -15.75
N ASP A 138 -21.19 30.98 -14.96
CA ASP A 138 -22.53 31.05 -14.36
C ASP A 138 -22.90 29.81 -13.51
N ILE A 139 -21.93 29.26 -12.77
CA ILE A 139 -22.10 28.05 -11.96
C ILE A 139 -23.05 28.33 -10.79
N THR A 140 -24.16 27.60 -10.72
CA THR A 140 -25.21 27.75 -9.72
C THR A 140 -25.65 26.39 -9.18
N PRO A 141 -25.96 26.25 -7.88
CA PRO A 141 -26.46 24.99 -7.33
C PRO A 141 -27.75 24.54 -8.04
N TRP A 142 -27.86 23.26 -8.35
CA TRP A 142 -29.10 22.69 -8.87
C TRP A 142 -30.23 22.86 -7.83
N PRO A 143 -31.43 23.34 -8.21
CA PRO A 143 -32.50 23.59 -7.26
C PRO A 143 -32.95 22.31 -6.54
N SER A 144 -33.05 22.37 -5.20
CA SER A 144 -33.55 21.26 -4.37
C SER A 144 -35.03 20.90 -4.64
N SER A 145 -35.77 21.78 -5.31
CA SER A 145 -37.17 21.60 -5.68
C SER A 145 -37.37 20.81 -6.98
N GLN A 146 -36.33 20.57 -7.76
CA GLN A 146 -36.41 19.74 -8.97
C GLN A 146 -35.94 18.31 -8.65
N PRO A 147 -36.73 17.29 -9.01
CA PRO A 147 -36.37 15.91 -8.70
C PRO A 147 -35.05 15.55 -9.39
N ASN A 148 -34.17 14.88 -8.63
CA ASN A 148 -33.01 14.25 -9.24
C ASN A 148 -33.50 13.24 -10.30
N PRO A 149 -32.83 13.15 -11.46
CA PRO A 149 -33.10 12.07 -12.41
C PRO A 149 -32.96 10.72 -11.70
N PRO A 150 -33.85 9.74 -11.99
CA PRO A 150 -33.99 8.53 -11.20
C PRO A 150 -32.67 7.74 -11.13
N ALA A 151 -32.36 7.20 -9.96
CA ALA A 151 -31.27 6.23 -9.81
C ALA A 151 -31.64 4.94 -10.56
N PRO A 152 -30.78 4.39 -11.42
CA PRO A 152 -31.13 3.23 -12.24
C PRO A 152 -31.05 1.89 -11.49
N PHE A 153 -30.49 1.85 -10.27
CA PHE A 153 -30.34 0.61 -9.51
C PHE A 153 -30.81 0.79 -8.07
N PRO A 154 -31.49 -0.23 -7.48
CA PRO A 154 -31.74 -0.25 -6.05
C PRO A 154 -30.41 -0.26 -5.27
N PRO A 155 -30.39 0.22 -4.01
CA PRO A 155 -29.21 0.12 -3.15
C PRO A 155 -28.69 -1.32 -3.14
N ARG A 156 -27.37 -1.50 -3.22
CA ARG A 156 -26.76 -2.83 -3.08
C ARG A 156 -27.07 -3.35 -1.68
N GLU A 157 -28.01 -4.27 -1.56
CA GLU A 157 -28.16 -5.08 -0.36
C GLU A 157 -26.84 -5.83 -0.12
N GLY A 158 -26.42 -5.90 1.14
CA GLY A 158 -25.15 -6.46 1.57
C GLY A 158 -24.88 -7.81 0.92
N GLY A 159 -24.07 -7.80 -0.12
CA GLY A 159 -23.54 -9.01 -0.72
C GLY A 159 -22.57 -9.64 0.28
N ASP A 160 -22.96 -10.78 0.82
CA ASP A 160 -22.14 -11.67 1.60
C ASP A 160 -20.91 -12.05 0.76
N LEU A 161 -19.80 -11.39 1.04
CA LEU A 161 -18.48 -11.75 0.50
C LEU A 161 -17.79 -12.55 1.60
N THR A 162 -18.26 -13.78 1.81
CA THR A 162 -17.42 -14.81 2.44
C THR A 162 -16.16 -15.05 1.59
N PRO A 163 -15.02 -15.29 2.24
CA PRO A 163 -13.66 -15.11 1.69
C PRO A 163 -13.33 -16.01 0.49
#